data_AF-A0A2N5NUK5-F1
#
_entry.id   AF-A0A2N5NUK5-F1
#
_cell.length_a   1.000
_cell.length_b   1.000
_cell.length_c   1.000
_cell.angle_alpha   90.00
_cell.angle_beta   90.00
_cell.angle_gamma   90.00
#
_symmetry.space_group_name_H-M   'P 1'
#
loop_
_entity.id
_entity.type
_entity.pdbx_description
1 polymer ?
#
loop_
_entity_poly.entity_id
_entity_poly.type
_entity_poly.pdbx_seq_one_letter_code
_entity_poly.pdbx_strand_id
1 'polypeptide(L)'
;METTTTLYIDVRNPGIMQTIYAVQYDSGRLLRCMISGMAKTISKARIYCKKPSGSETYTEGTVISNYCVLFSLTPQMVAEVGNTECQLHLIDGSNAVTSFKVKMEVRENLVAASEIQSTSEYQALVDILNRLEKYDPIEITTIEIDSLQSGTIESGSIALNVQKIYASVGQMNAGFETDGLPENAIVMISTGNPDDADNAKVYRKGATGYEYMVDLSGATGAKGEKGDPGPRGEKGIQGDPGKDGTGVTILGSYKTEEELNREHPTGNVGESYLVDGNLYVWDNVSGQWKNVGRIQGPEGPAGKAATIRIGTTTTGEAGTEASVENSGTETEAVFDFEIPRGDSGEVTGIEGIPNSDIDSLGGGA
;
A
#
# COMPACT_ATOMS: atom_id res chain seq x y z
N MET A 1 -13.51 11.08 16.58
CA MET A 1 -14.64 11.87 17.10
C MET A 1 -15.70 11.88 16.03
N GLU A 2 -16.95 11.59 16.36
CA GLU A 2 -18.04 11.50 15.38
C GLU A 2 -19.02 12.65 15.57
N THR A 3 -19.50 13.22 14.45
CA THR A 3 -20.57 14.22 14.46
C THR A 3 -21.75 13.70 13.65
N THR A 4 -22.96 13.78 14.20
CA THR A 4 -24.16 13.22 13.58
C THR A 4 -25.12 14.33 13.17
N THR A 5 -25.48 14.36 11.89
CA THR A 5 -26.61 15.16 11.39
C THR A 5 -27.84 14.29 11.28
N THR A 6 -28.99 14.76 11.78
CA THR A 6 -30.26 14.03 11.66
C THR A 6 -31.07 14.57 10.49
N LEU A 7 -31.51 13.69 9.60
CA LEU A 7 -32.34 13.99 8.44
C LEU A 7 -33.71 13.35 8.60
N TYR A 8 -34.76 14.06 8.22
CA TYR A 8 -36.13 13.53 8.20
C TYR A 8 -36.59 13.39 6.75
N ILE A 9 -36.89 12.17 6.34
CA ILE A 9 -37.22 11.84 4.95
C ILE A 9 -38.58 11.14 4.92
N ASP A 10 -39.56 11.77 4.26
CA ASP A 10 -40.80 11.10 3.86
C ASP A 10 -40.63 10.61 2.42
N VAL A 11 -40.65 9.29 2.20
CA VAL A 11 -40.45 8.74 0.85
C VAL A 11 -41.63 8.98 -0.09
N ARG A 12 -42.77 9.48 0.43
CA ARG A 12 -43.97 9.76 -0.38
C ARG A 12 -44.05 11.22 -0.82
N ASN A 13 -43.32 12.12 -0.17
CA ASN A 13 -43.37 13.55 -0.45
C ASN A 13 -41.99 14.20 -0.27
N PRO A 14 -41.49 14.98 -1.24
CA PRO A 14 -40.20 15.66 -1.10
C PRO A 14 -40.11 16.59 0.13
N GLY A 15 -41.24 17.10 0.63
CA GLY A 15 -41.26 17.94 1.84
C GLY A 15 -40.33 19.16 1.75
N ILE A 16 -39.77 19.57 2.89
CA ILE A 16 -38.70 20.58 2.94
C ILE A 16 -37.36 19.86 2.73
N MET A 17 -36.68 20.21 1.65
CA MET A 17 -35.39 19.63 1.27
C MET A 17 -34.30 20.09 2.25
N GLN A 18 -33.84 19.19 3.10
CA GLN A 18 -32.76 19.48 4.05
C GLN A 18 -31.42 19.46 3.32
N THR A 19 -30.56 20.45 3.61
CA THR A 19 -29.18 20.48 3.11
C THR A 19 -28.25 19.81 4.11
N ILE A 20 -27.49 18.83 3.65
CA ILE A 20 -26.40 18.21 4.42
C ILE A 20 -25.16 19.07 4.26
N TYR A 21 -24.54 19.46 5.37
CA TYR A 21 -23.25 20.16 5.34
C TYR A 21 -22.11 19.20 5.70
N ALA A 22 -21.17 19.07 4.77
CA ALA A 22 -19.97 18.26 4.93
C ALA A 22 -18.71 19.09 4.66
N VAL A 23 -17.57 18.60 5.16
CA VAL A 23 -16.25 19.19 4.93
C VAL A 23 -15.42 18.17 4.18
N GLN A 24 -14.62 18.65 3.23
CA GLN A 24 -13.87 17.81 2.31
C GLN A 24 -12.96 16.83 3.07
N TYR A 25 -12.93 15.57 2.63
CA TYR A 25 -12.13 14.48 3.23
C TYR A 25 -12.44 14.10 4.69
N ASP A 26 -13.48 14.65 5.32
CA ASP A 26 -13.88 14.23 6.66
C ASP A 26 -14.31 12.75 6.69
N SER A 27 -13.84 12.01 7.69
CA SER A 27 -14.17 10.57 7.90
C SER A 27 -15.11 10.32 9.08
N GLY A 28 -15.36 11.32 9.93
CA GLY A 28 -16.13 11.20 11.17
C GLY A 28 -17.57 11.71 11.10
N ARG A 29 -18.11 11.99 9.91
CA ARG A 29 -19.47 12.54 9.75
C ARG A 29 -20.49 11.43 9.55
N LEU A 30 -21.52 11.42 10.38
CA LEU A 30 -22.64 10.48 10.32
C LEU A 30 -23.93 11.20 9.91
N LEU A 31 -24.76 10.50 9.14
CA LEU A 31 -26.13 10.89 8.80
C LEU A 31 -27.10 9.90 9.44
N ARG A 32 -27.91 10.39 10.37
CA ARG A 32 -29.02 9.64 10.95
C ARG A 32 -30.30 9.99 10.18
N CYS A 33 -30.75 9.09 9.34
CA CYS A 33 -31.92 9.29 8.50
C CYS A 33 -33.16 8.66 9.16
N MET A 34 -34.06 9.51 9.63
CA MET A 34 -35.38 9.14 10.12
C MET A 34 -36.34 9.04 8.93
N ILE A 35 -36.81 7.82 8.66
CA ILE A 35 -37.60 7.50 7.47
C ILE A 35 -39.08 7.38 7.85
N SER A 36 -39.94 8.06 7.10
CA SER A 36 -41.40 7.94 7.18
C SER A 36 -42.01 7.56 5.82
N GLY A 37 -43.24 7.06 5.84
CA GLY A 37 -43.98 6.69 4.63
C GLY A 37 -43.73 5.27 4.11
N MET A 38 -42.95 4.47 4.84
CA MET A 38 -42.73 3.05 4.56
C MET A 38 -43.76 2.19 5.31
N ALA A 39 -44.37 1.22 4.61
CA ALA A 39 -45.31 0.25 5.20
C ALA A 39 -44.63 -1.09 5.59
N LYS A 40 -43.42 -1.34 5.06
CA LYS A 40 -42.64 -2.57 5.25
C LYS A 40 -41.31 -2.30 5.95
N THR A 41 -40.67 -3.38 6.40
CA THR A 41 -39.32 -3.37 6.98
C THR A 41 -38.27 -2.89 5.99
N ILE A 42 -37.16 -2.37 6.48
CA ILE A 42 -36.00 -2.02 5.67
C ILE A 42 -34.94 -3.08 5.99
N SER A 43 -34.63 -3.97 5.04
CA SER A 43 -33.59 -4.99 5.24
C SER A 43 -32.21 -4.45 4.90
N LYS A 44 -32.13 -3.52 3.95
CA LYS A 44 -30.87 -2.90 3.51
C LYS A 44 -31.13 -1.46 3.07
N ALA A 45 -30.16 -0.59 3.29
CA ALA A 45 -30.22 0.79 2.83
C ALA A 45 -28.86 1.23 2.30
N ARG A 46 -28.86 2.03 1.24
CA ARG A 46 -27.65 2.67 0.68
C ARG A 46 -27.94 4.11 0.35
N ILE A 47 -26.93 4.97 0.50
CA ILE A 47 -26.96 6.33 0.00
C ILE A 47 -26.17 6.38 -1.31
N TYR A 48 -26.84 6.84 -2.35
CA TYR A 48 -26.25 7.18 -3.63
C TYR A 48 -25.94 8.67 -3.63
N CYS A 49 -24.78 9.07 -4.13
CA CYS A 49 -24.43 10.47 -4.31
C CYS A 49 -23.74 10.68 -5.66
N LYS A 50 -24.13 11.74 -6.38
CA LYS A 50 -23.52 12.21 -7.62
C LYS A 50 -22.85 13.56 -7.35
N LYS A 51 -21.52 13.57 -7.48
CA LYS A 51 -20.63 14.70 -7.19
C LYS A 51 -20.65 15.75 -8.31
N PRO A 52 -20.12 16.97 -8.10
CA PRO A 52 -20.05 18.02 -9.12
C PRO A 52 -19.37 17.57 -10.44
N SER A 53 -18.33 16.73 -10.37
CA SER A 53 -17.68 16.15 -11.56
C SER A 53 -18.57 15.19 -12.36
N GLY A 54 -19.72 14.80 -11.82
CA GLY A 54 -20.56 13.72 -12.32
C GLY A 54 -20.19 12.34 -11.77
N SER A 55 -19.08 12.21 -11.05
CA SER A 55 -18.66 10.96 -10.40
C SER A 55 -19.67 10.50 -9.35
N GLU A 56 -19.88 9.19 -9.26
CA GLU A 56 -20.92 8.58 -8.44
C GLU A 56 -20.34 7.73 -7.30
N THR A 57 -21.04 7.68 -6.18
CA THR A 57 -20.68 6.84 -5.02
C THR A 57 -21.91 6.16 -4.45
N TYR A 58 -21.76 4.91 -4.00
CA TYR A 58 -22.77 4.18 -3.23
C TYR A 58 -22.17 3.74 -1.90
N THR A 59 -22.83 4.09 -0.81
CA THR A 59 -22.39 3.72 0.53
C THR A 59 -23.52 3.03 1.27
N GLU A 60 -23.24 1.85 1.83
CA GLU A 60 -24.21 1.12 2.64
C GLU A 60 -24.40 1.79 4.00
N GLY A 61 -25.64 1.79 4.47
CA GLY A 61 -26.00 2.30 5.78
C GLY A 61 -26.34 1.16 6.74
N THR A 62 -26.14 1.41 8.02
CA THR A 62 -26.57 0.54 9.10
C THR A 62 -28.04 0.81 9.41
N VAL A 63 -28.90 -0.18 9.16
CA VAL A 63 -30.32 -0.10 9.55
C VAL A 63 -30.40 -0.28 11.07
N ILE A 64 -30.81 0.76 11.78
CA ILE A 64 -30.99 0.74 13.24
C ILE A 64 -32.40 0.26 13.60
N SER A 65 -33.39 0.68 12.81
CA SER A 65 -34.77 0.22 12.91
C SER A 65 -35.49 0.43 11.58
N ASN A 66 -36.75 -0.01 11.48
CA ASN A 66 -37.59 0.18 10.30
C ASN A 66 -37.80 1.66 9.89
N TYR A 67 -37.45 2.60 10.77
CA TYR A 67 -37.63 4.03 10.56
C TYR A 67 -36.34 4.82 10.75
N CYS A 68 -35.19 4.15 10.92
CA CYS A 68 -33.92 4.80 11.21
C CYS A 68 -32.77 4.06 10.54
N VAL A 69 -32.05 4.77 9.67
CA VAL A 69 -30.84 4.28 9.02
C VAL A 69 -29.70 5.25 9.33
N LEU A 70 -28.54 4.71 9.70
CA LEU A 70 -27.33 5.48 9.95
C LEU A 70 -26.35 5.29 8.77
N PHE A 71 -25.86 6.37 8.19
CA PHE A 71 -24.82 6.35 7.17
C PHE A 71 -23.57 7.05 7.67
N SER A 72 -22.39 6.50 7.37
CA SER A 72 -21.12 7.21 7.54
C SER A 72 -20.74 7.85 6.21
N LEU A 73 -20.53 9.17 6.20
CA LEU A 73 -19.99 9.84 5.03
C LEU A 73 -18.55 9.42 4.84
N THR A 74 -18.23 8.85 3.68
CA THR A 74 -16.87 8.41 3.37
C THR A 74 -16.05 9.57 2.81
N PRO A 75 -14.71 9.57 2.98
CA PRO A 75 -13.85 10.58 2.37
C PRO A 75 -14.07 10.73 0.86
N GLN A 76 -14.40 9.64 0.16
CA GLN A 76 -14.68 9.65 -1.28
C GLN A 76 -16.01 10.35 -1.62
N MET A 77 -17.04 10.22 -0.78
CA MET A 77 -18.32 10.92 -0.97
C MET A 77 -18.15 12.44 -0.85
N VAL A 78 -17.25 12.87 0.03
CA VAL A 78 -16.97 14.28 0.32
C VAL A 78 -15.63 14.75 -0.28
N ALA A 79 -15.14 14.08 -1.32
CA ALA A 79 -13.84 14.41 -1.91
C ALA A 79 -13.85 15.69 -2.77
N GLU A 80 -15.01 16.10 -3.26
CA GLU A 80 -15.16 17.26 -4.17
C GLU A 80 -15.95 18.37 -3.48
N VAL A 81 -15.38 19.58 -3.47
CA VAL A 81 -16.07 20.78 -2.98
C VAL A 81 -17.23 21.13 -3.93
N GLY A 82 -18.38 21.47 -3.37
CA GLY A 82 -19.55 21.90 -4.13
C GLY A 82 -20.84 21.17 -3.77
N ASN A 83 -21.79 21.20 -4.70
CA ASN A 83 -23.11 20.61 -4.53
C ASN A 83 -23.14 19.17 -5.05
N THR A 84 -23.32 18.23 -4.14
CA THR A 84 -23.50 16.81 -4.42
C THR A 84 -24.99 16.47 -4.28
N GLU A 85 -25.57 15.81 -5.28
CA GLU A 85 -26.95 15.33 -5.23
C GLU A 85 -26.97 13.92 -4.64
N CYS A 86 -27.72 13.68 -3.57
CA CYS A 86 -27.82 12.37 -2.94
C CYS A 86 -29.25 11.83 -2.95
N GLN A 87 -29.40 10.51 -2.95
CA GLN A 87 -30.67 9.80 -2.77
C GLN A 87 -30.46 8.58 -1.89
N LEU A 88 -31.43 8.28 -1.04
CA LEU A 88 -31.45 7.05 -0.26
C LEU A 88 -32.18 5.99 -1.06
N HIS A 89 -31.62 4.79 -1.10
CA HIS A 89 -32.23 3.62 -1.70
C HIS A 89 -32.46 2.59 -0.60
N LEU A 90 -33.73 2.39 -0.27
CA LEU A 90 -34.22 1.52 0.79
C LEU A 90 -34.71 0.22 0.16
N ILE A 91 -34.28 -0.93 0.67
CA ILE A 91 -34.49 -2.24 0.06
C ILE A 91 -35.11 -3.18 1.10
N ASP A 92 -36.12 -3.95 0.68
CA ASP A 92 -36.80 -5.00 1.44
C ASP A 92 -36.99 -6.24 0.54
N GLY A 93 -36.06 -7.19 0.66
CA GLY A 93 -36.00 -8.33 -0.25
C GLY A 93 -35.83 -7.89 -1.71
N SER A 94 -36.83 -8.17 -2.55
CA SER A 94 -36.87 -7.77 -3.96
C SER A 94 -37.48 -6.39 -4.22
N ASN A 95 -38.09 -5.76 -3.20
CA ASN A 95 -38.70 -4.44 -3.34
C ASN A 95 -37.69 -3.35 -3.00
N ALA A 96 -37.75 -2.23 -3.71
CA ALA A 96 -36.93 -1.08 -3.38
C ALA A 96 -37.68 0.24 -3.57
N VAL A 97 -37.38 1.20 -2.69
CA VAL A 97 -37.92 2.56 -2.70
C VAL A 97 -36.76 3.55 -2.66
N THR A 98 -36.75 4.50 -3.59
CA THR A 98 -35.74 5.55 -3.65
C THR A 98 -36.34 6.86 -3.13
N SER A 99 -35.63 7.57 -2.26
CA SER A 99 -36.06 8.87 -1.76
C SER A 99 -36.02 9.93 -2.87
N PHE A 100 -36.69 11.05 -2.63
CA PHE A 100 -36.41 12.29 -3.36
C PHE A 100 -34.95 12.73 -3.14
N LYS A 101 -34.45 13.59 -4.03
CA LYS A 101 -33.09 14.13 -3.94
C LYS A 101 -32.90 14.83 -2.60
N VAL A 102 -31.71 14.71 -2.03
CA VAL A 102 -31.24 15.45 -0.86
C VAL A 102 -29.97 16.15 -1.29
N LYS A 103 -29.84 17.43 -0.97
CA LYS A 103 -28.67 18.22 -1.35
C LYS A 103 -27.58 18.08 -0.29
N MET A 104 -26.37 17.76 -0.70
CA MET A 104 -25.18 17.83 0.15
C MET A 104 -24.25 18.94 -0.36
N GLU A 105 -23.91 19.88 0.51
CA GLU A 105 -22.93 20.93 0.27
C GLU A 105 -21.62 20.54 0.95
N VAL A 106 -20.62 20.19 0.15
CA VAL A 106 -19.26 19.89 0.62
C VAL A 106 -18.44 21.17 0.57
N ARG A 107 -17.90 21.57 1.72
CA ARG A 107 -17.05 22.75 1.86
C ARG A 107 -15.59 22.35 1.92
N GLU A 108 -14.73 23.26 1.48
CA GLU A 108 -13.28 23.08 1.52
C GLU A 108 -12.79 22.79 2.95
N ASN A 109 -11.85 21.86 3.05
CA ASN A 109 -11.16 21.58 4.29
C ASN A 109 -9.81 22.29 4.29
N LEU A 110 -9.73 23.44 4.96
CA LEU A 110 -8.50 24.22 5.06
C LEU A 110 -7.37 23.46 5.79
N VAL A 111 -7.69 22.48 6.64
CA VAL A 111 -6.67 21.66 7.33
C VAL A 111 -6.07 20.63 6.37
N ALA A 112 -6.88 20.01 5.51
CA ALA A 112 -6.40 19.08 4.50
C ALA A 112 -5.73 19.79 3.31
N ALA A 113 -6.15 21.01 2.98
CA ALA A 113 -5.52 21.85 1.97
C ALA A 113 -4.23 22.54 2.48
N SER A 114 -4.09 22.66 3.79
CA SER A 114 -2.88 23.18 4.44
C SER A 114 -1.81 22.09 4.45
N GLU A 115 -1.00 22.02 3.38
CA GLU A 115 0.36 21.46 3.43
C GLU A 115 1.31 22.33 4.29
N ILE A 116 0.82 22.96 5.36
CA ILE A 116 1.69 23.56 6.37
C ILE A 116 2.25 22.42 7.20
N GLN A 117 3.17 21.68 6.57
CA GLN A 117 4.23 21.04 7.29
C GLN A 117 4.95 22.18 8.02
N SER A 118 4.91 22.14 9.35
CA SER A 118 5.57 23.15 10.18
C SER A 118 6.96 23.41 9.63
N THR A 119 7.36 24.68 9.47
CA THR A 119 8.70 25.06 8.95
C THR A 119 9.84 24.34 9.68
N SER A 120 9.58 23.89 10.91
CA SER A 120 10.47 23.06 11.72
C SER A 120 10.77 21.69 11.12
N GLU A 121 9.84 21.05 10.40
CA GLU A 121 10.04 19.71 9.83
C GLU A 121 10.81 19.78 8.50
N TYR A 122 10.57 20.79 7.68
CA TYR A 122 11.41 21.08 6.51
C TYR A 122 12.85 21.40 6.96
N GLN A 123 13.01 22.22 8.01
CA GLN A 123 14.34 22.48 8.57
C GLN A 123 14.97 21.22 9.16
N ALA A 124 14.21 20.34 9.82
CA ALA A 124 14.72 19.06 10.30
C ALA A 124 15.15 18.12 9.16
N LEU A 125 14.41 18.10 8.05
CA LEU A 125 14.77 17.35 6.85
C LEU A 125 16.02 17.94 6.18
N VAL A 126 16.11 19.27 6.06
CA VAL A 126 17.30 19.97 5.56
C VAL A 126 18.50 19.72 6.46
N ASP A 127 18.32 19.68 7.79
CA ASP A 127 19.39 19.35 8.74
C ASP A 127 19.81 17.88 8.61
N ILE A 128 18.88 16.96 8.35
CA ILE A 128 19.18 15.55 8.05
C ILE A 128 19.91 15.41 6.70
N LEU A 129 19.48 16.13 5.67
CA LEU A 129 20.12 16.16 4.35
C LEU A 129 21.54 16.75 4.43
N ASN A 130 21.72 17.84 5.17
CA ASN A 130 23.04 18.43 5.43
C ASN A 130 23.93 17.52 6.28
N ARG A 131 23.35 16.68 7.15
CA ARG A 131 24.08 15.62 7.87
C ARG A 131 24.43 14.43 6.98
N LEU A 132 23.62 14.14 5.95
CA LEU A 132 23.90 13.14 4.91
C LEU A 132 24.95 13.63 3.91
N GLU A 133 24.94 14.91 3.52
CA GLU A 133 25.99 15.52 2.69
C GLU A 133 27.35 15.62 3.40
N LYS A 134 27.35 15.60 4.74
CA LYS A 134 28.56 15.51 5.57
C LYS A 134 28.90 14.09 6.00
N TYR A 135 28.17 13.08 5.54
CA TYR A 135 28.64 11.71 5.66
C TYR A 135 29.73 11.55 4.61
N ASP A 136 30.99 11.69 5.03
CA ASP A 136 32.16 11.30 4.24
C ASP A 136 32.20 9.75 4.31
N PRO A 137 31.70 9.00 3.30
CA PRO A 137 32.02 7.59 3.25
C PRO A 137 33.55 7.50 3.15
N ILE A 138 34.17 6.73 4.04
CA ILE A 138 35.58 6.34 3.92
C ILE A 138 35.77 5.88 2.47
N GLU A 139 36.56 6.61 1.68
CA GLU A 139 36.82 6.28 0.28
C GLU A 139 37.36 4.85 0.22
N ILE A 140 36.56 3.94 -0.34
CA ILE A 140 37.02 2.63 -0.80
C ILE A 140 38.01 2.93 -1.93
N THR A 141 39.30 2.87 -1.62
CA THR A 141 40.34 3.07 -2.64
C THR A 141 40.22 1.98 -3.71
N THR A 142 40.53 2.31 -4.96
CA THR A 142 40.46 1.40 -6.13
C THR A 142 41.20 0.07 -5.98
N ILE A 143 42.02 -0.11 -4.94
CA ILE A 143 42.66 -1.39 -4.56
C ILE A 143 41.63 -2.45 -4.10
N GLU A 144 40.52 -2.04 -3.49
CA GLU A 144 39.46 -2.96 -3.02
C GLU A 144 38.54 -3.43 -4.17
N ILE A 145 38.54 -2.73 -5.31
CA ILE A 145 37.77 -3.13 -6.50
C ILE A 145 38.50 -4.21 -7.30
N ASP A 146 39.83 -4.14 -7.43
CA ASP A 146 40.63 -5.13 -8.17
C ASP A 146 40.67 -6.50 -7.49
N SER A 147 40.47 -6.55 -6.17
CA SER A 147 40.36 -7.81 -5.42
C SER A 147 39.02 -8.52 -5.61
N LEU A 148 37.97 -7.83 -6.09
CA LEU A 148 36.69 -8.43 -6.49
C LEU A 148 36.71 -9.03 -7.91
N GLN A 149 37.61 -8.57 -8.79
CA GLN A 149 37.66 -9.02 -10.19
C GLN A 149 38.58 -10.21 -10.47
N SER A 150 39.46 -10.61 -9.56
CA SER A 150 40.45 -11.69 -9.81
C SER A 150 39.97 -13.12 -9.51
N GLY A 151 38.71 -13.31 -9.08
CA GLY A 151 38.06 -14.63 -9.07
C GLY A 151 38.74 -15.74 -8.26
N THR A 152 39.69 -15.42 -7.37
CA THR A 152 40.35 -16.41 -6.52
C THR A 152 39.77 -16.31 -5.11
N ILE A 153 38.59 -16.90 -4.94
CA ILE A 153 37.92 -17.04 -3.64
C ILE A 153 38.41 -18.33 -2.98
N GLU A 154 39.37 -18.23 -2.06
CA GLU A 154 39.54 -19.26 -1.03
C GLU A 154 38.56 -18.99 0.12
N SER A 155 37.39 -19.60 -0.02
CA SER A 155 36.49 -20.06 1.04
C SER A 155 36.48 -19.26 2.37
N GLY A 156 35.70 -18.18 2.41
CA GLY A 156 35.02 -17.73 3.63
C GLY A 156 35.34 -16.31 4.11
N SER A 157 34.26 -15.54 4.29
CA SER A 157 34.11 -14.35 5.15
C SER A 157 34.13 -13.00 4.42
N ILE A 158 32.96 -12.35 4.43
CA ILE A 158 32.83 -10.90 4.62
C ILE A 158 33.94 -10.39 5.54
N ALA A 159 34.97 -9.77 4.99
CA ALA A 159 36.12 -9.33 5.77
C ALA A 159 35.71 -8.19 6.72
N LEU A 160 35.91 -8.40 8.02
CA LEU A 160 35.85 -7.32 9.01
C LEU A 160 36.95 -6.31 8.65
N ASN A 161 36.58 -5.13 8.15
CA ASN A 161 37.55 -4.09 7.82
C ASN A 161 38.15 -3.55 9.14
N VAL A 162 39.37 -3.96 9.47
CA VAL A 162 40.13 -3.50 10.64
C VAL A 162 40.99 -2.31 10.21
N GLN A 163 40.68 -1.10 10.70
CA GLN A 163 41.36 0.12 10.30
C GLN A 163 42.73 0.31 10.96
N LYS A 164 42.97 -0.32 12.12
CA LYS A 164 44.27 -0.27 12.79
C LYS A 164 44.52 -1.47 13.70
N ILE A 165 45.79 -1.86 13.80
CA ILE A 165 46.25 -2.91 14.71
C ILE A 165 47.20 -2.29 15.74
N TYR A 166 46.97 -2.57 17.02
CA TYR A 166 47.84 -2.16 18.12
C TYR A 166 48.54 -3.37 18.74
N ALA A 167 49.76 -3.19 19.25
CA ALA A 167 50.49 -4.28 19.90
C ALA A 167 50.01 -4.55 21.33
N SER A 168 49.22 -3.64 21.92
CA SER A 168 48.58 -3.82 23.22
C SER A 168 47.40 -2.86 23.42
N VAL A 169 46.51 -3.21 24.36
CA VAL A 169 45.40 -2.34 24.79
C VAL A 169 45.90 -0.98 25.31
N GLY A 170 47.05 -0.98 25.99
CA GLY A 170 47.67 0.26 26.49
C GLY A 170 48.07 1.22 25.36
N GLN A 171 48.65 0.70 24.27
CA GLN A 171 48.98 1.50 23.09
C GLN A 171 47.74 2.01 22.36
N MET A 172 46.70 1.17 22.27
CA MET A 172 45.41 1.57 21.69
C MET A 172 44.80 2.75 22.43
N ASN A 173 44.72 2.66 23.76
CA ASN A 173 44.13 3.72 24.59
C ASN A 173 44.97 5.01 24.57
N ALA A 174 46.30 4.90 24.62
CA ALA A 174 47.19 6.05 24.49
C ALA A 174 47.07 6.74 23.12
N GLY A 175 46.75 5.97 22.07
CA GLY A 175 46.55 6.47 20.72
C GLY A 175 45.21 7.16 20.48
N PHE A 176 44.23 7.05 21.40
CA PHE A 176 42.84 7.44 21.13
C PHE A 176 42.67 8.87 20.59
N GLU A 177 43.36 9.87 21.15
CA GLU A 177 43.22 11.26 20.70
C GLU A 177 44.07 11.59 19.45
N THR A 178 45.04 10.75 19.11
CA THR A 178 46.10 11.05 18.13
C THR A 178 46.12 10.12 16.92
N ASP A 179 45.35 9.03 16.94
CA ASP A 179 45.35 8.02 15.89
C ASP A 179 44.64 8.44 14.60
N GLY A 180 43.89 9.54 14.62
CA GLY A 180 43.18 10.11 13.47
C GLY A 180 42.00 9.25 12.97
N LEU A 181 41.58 8.24 13.72
CA LEU A 181 40.49 7.35 13.30
C LEU A 181 39.11 7.99 13.55
N PRO A 182 38.16 7.84 12.60
CA PRO A 182 36.79 8.33 12.79
C PRO A 182 36.05 7.54 13.87
N GLU A 183 35.00 8.13 14.45
CA GLU A 183 34.07 7.40 15.32
C GLU A 183 33.51 6.20 14.55
N ASN A 184 33.39 5.06 15.25
CA ASN A 184 33.01 3.75 14.74
C ASN A 184 34.08 2.94 14.01
N ALA A 185 35.32 3.43 13.91
CA ALA A 185 36.44 2.62 13.41
C ALA A 185 36.67 1.37 14.27
N ILE A 186 36.85 0.23 13.61
CA ILE A 186 37.22 -1.08 14.14
C ILE A 186 38.74 -1.21 14.20
N VAL A 187 39.26 -1.60 15.37
CA VAL A 187 40.68 -1.85 15.60
C VAL A 187 40.87 -3.21 16.26
N MET A 188 42.07 -3.78 16.14
CA MET A 188 42.39 -5.10 16.70
C MET A 188 43.69 -5.04 17.51
N ILE A 189 43.77 -5.87 18.55
CA ILE A 189 45.00 -6.11 19.29
C ILE A 189 45.70 -7.33 18.70
N SER A 190 46.94 -7.15 18.27
CA SER A 190 47.82 -8.24 17.84
C SER A 190 49.12 -8.14 18.60
N THR A 191 49.24 -8.92 19.68
CA THR A 191 50.44 -8.94 20.52
C THR A 191 51.57 -9.76 19.87
N GLY A 192 51.23 -10.56 18.85
CA GLY A 192 52.15 -11.51 18.20
C GLY A 192 52.35 -12.81 19.00
N ASN A 193 51.72 -12.92 20.18
CA ASN A 193 51.73 -14.12 21.00
C ASN A 193 50.30 -14.70 21.04
N PRO A 194 50.06 -15.90 20.50
CA PRO A 194 48.72 -16.51 20.48
C PRO A 194 48.19 -16.85 21.87
N ASP A 195 49.07 -16.98 22.87
CA ASP A 195 48.70 -17.29 24.25
C ASP A 195 48.43 -16.03 25.10
N ASP A 196 48.64 -14.83 24.53
CA ASP A 196 48.32 -13.59 25.22
C ASP A 196 46.80 -13.36 25.24
N ALA A 197 46.27 -13.10 26.43
CA ALA A 197 44.84 -12.95 26.65
C ALA A 197 44.21 -11.76 25.91
N ASP A 198 45.00 -10.78 25.43
CA ASP A 198 44.51 -9.67 24.63
C ASP A 198 44.70 -9.88 23.12
N ASN A 199 45.44 -10.92 22.71
CA ASN A 199 45.65 -11.20 21.29
C ASN A 199 44.32 -11.54 20.62
N ALA A 200 44.07 -10.94 19.46
CA ALA A 200 42.86 -11.09 18.66
C ALA A 200 41.57 -10.47 19.23
N LYS A 201 41.66 -9.62 20.26
CA LYS A 201 40.53 -8.78 20.67
C LYS A 201 40.27 -7.65 19.69
N VAL A 202 38.99 -7.40 19.41
CA VAL A 202 38.50 -6.36 18.51
C VAL A 202 37.76 -5.29 19.30
N TYR A 203 38.01 -4.03 18.96
CA TYR A 203 37.41 -2.85 19.59
C TYR A 203 36.84 -1.91 18.54
N ARG A 204 35.87 -1.08 18.94
CA ARG A 204 35.30 0.02 18.15
C ARG A 204 35.61 1.34 18.82
N LYS A 205 36.01 2.35 18.05
CA LYS A 205 36.19 3.71 18.56
C LYS A 205 34.82 4.35 18.84
N GLY A 206 34.55 4.72 20.09
CA GLY A 206 33.41 5.55 20.49
C GLY A 206 33.83 7.00 20.79
N ALA A 207 32.87 7.83 21.18
CA ALA A 207 33.08 9.26 21.44
C ALA A 207 34.13 9.58 22.52
N THR A 208 34.33 8.71 23.51
CA THR A 208 35.22 8.97 24.67
C THR A 208 36.27 7.88 24.91
N GLY A 209 36.34 6.85 24.06
CA GLY A 209 37.30 5.75 24.19
C GLY A 209 37.00 4.59 23.25
N TYR A 210 37.81 3.54 23.32
CA TYR A 210 37.59 2.29 22.59
C TYR A 210 36.69 1.33 23.37
N GLU A 211 35.66 0.82 22.71
CA GLU A 211 34.68 -0.13 23.23
C GLU A 211 35.01 -1.54 22.74
N TYR A 212 35.07 -2.52 23.64
CA TYR A 212 35.32 -3.91 23.28
C TYR A 212 34.12 -4.51 22.52
N MET A 213 34.39 -5.22 21.42
CA MET A 213 33.35 -5.84 20.60
C MET A 213 33.33 -7.36 20.75
N VAL A 214 34.46 -8.00 20.44
CA VAL A 214 34.54 -9.47 20.34
C VAL A 214 35.98 -9.92 20.51
N ASP A 215 36.14 -11.12 21.05
CA ASP A 215 37.40 -11.84 21.13
C ASP A 215 37.38 -12.92 20.04
N LEU A 216 38.33 -12.82 19.11
CA LEU A 216 38.51 -13.77 18.02
C LEU A 216 39.61 -14.79 18.31
N SER A 217 40.15 -14.82 19.54
CA SER A 217 41.03 -15.90 19.97
C SER A 217 40.22 -17.20 20.01
N GLY A 218 40.45 -18.06 19.02
CA GLY A 218 39.86 -19.40 19.04
C GLY A 218 40.39 -20.15 20.24
N ALA A 219 39.52 -20.80 21.02
CA ALA A 219 39.97 -21.74 22.04
C ALA A 219 40.84 -22.80 21.35
N THR A 220 42.13 -22.89 21.71
CA THR A 220 43.03 -23.94 21.22
C THR A 220 42.40 -25.29 21.55
N GLY A 221 41.80 -25.94 20.56
CA GLY A 221 41.03 -27.17 20.76
C GLY A 221 41.94 -28.32 21.20
N ALA A 222 41.56 -29.02 22.27
CA ALA A 222 42.19 -30.29 22.61
C ALA A 222 41.97 -31.29 21.46
N LYS A 223 43.04 -31.84 20.90
CA LYS A 223 43.00 -32.87 19.84
C LYS A 223 42.34 -34.15 20.39
N GLY A 224 41.11 -34.43 20.00
CA GLY A 224 40.38 -35.66 20.38
C GLY A 224 40.71 -36.86 19.49
N GLU A 225 40.89 -38.03 20.09
CA GLU A 225 41.05 -39.32 19.39
C GLU A 225 39.74 -39.76 18.72
N LYS A 226 39.84 -40.33 17.52
CA LYS A 226 38.70 -40.74 16.65
C LYS A 226 38.08 -42.05 17.16
N GLY A 227 36.76 -42.08 17.37
CA GLY A 227 36.01 -43.31 17.68
C GLY A 227 35.45 -44.02 16.44
N ASP A 228 35.43 -45.35 16.45
CA ASP A 228 34.94 -46.19 15.34
C ASP A 228 33.40 -46.25 15.27
N PRO A 229 32.79 -46.30 14.06
CA PRO A 229 31.33 -46.39 13.90
C PRO A 229 30.75 -47.81 14.12
N GLY A 230 29.56 -47.89 14.74
CA GLY A 230 28.83 -49.15 14.95
C GLY A 230 28.00 -49.63 13.74
N PRO A 231 27.62 -50.93 13.69
CA PRO A 231 26.95 -51.53 12.54
C PRO A 231 25.46 -51.14 12.41
N ARG A 232 24.99 -51.02 11.16
CA ARG A 232 23.63 -50.64 10.77
C ARG A 232 22.67 -51.84 10.75
N GLY A 233 21.48 -51.69 11.33
CA GLY A 233 20.44 -52.73 11.38
C GLY A 233 19.75 -53.04 10.04
N GLU A 234 19.24 -54.26 9.92
CA GLU A 234 18.57 -54.79 8.71
C GLU A 234 17.22 -54.08 8.44
N LYS A 235 16.95 -53.79 7.16
CA LYS A 235 15.76 -53.10 6.68
C LYS A 235 14.60 -54.09 6.52
N GLY A 236 13.44 -53.80 7.12
CA GLY A 236 12.24 -54.64 7.03
C GLY A 236 11.66 -54.77 5.62
N ILE A 237 10.98 -55.89 5.37
CA ILE A 237 10.32 -56.22 4.09
C ILE A 237 9.24 -55.19 3.73
N GLN A 238 9.25 -54.75 2.48
CA GLN A 238 8.24 -53.85 1.92
C GLN A 238 6.94 -54.63 1.67
N GLY A 239 5.81 -54.11 2.15
CA GLY A 239 4.49 -54.73 1.92
C GLY A 239 4.07 -54.67 0.45
N ASP A 240 3.20 -55.61 0.06
CA ASP A 240 2.69 -55.72 -1.31
C ASP A 240 2.04 -54.41 -1.80
N PRO A 241 2.20 -54.03 -3.08
CA PRO A 241 1.54 -52.87 -3.65
C PRO A 241 0.02 -52.94 -3.50
N GLY A 242 -0.60 -51.85 -3.04
CA GLY A 242 -2.05 -51.74 -2.95
C GLY A 242 -2.72 -51.85 -4.33
N LYS A 243 -3.94 -52.40 -4.37
CA LYS A 243 -4.75 -52.51 -5.60
C LYS A 243 -5.06 -51.11 -6.14
N ASP A 244 -5.04 -50.96 -7.47
CA ASP A 244 -5.36 -49.69 -8.13
C ASP A 244 -6.71 -49.14 -7.67
N GLY A 245 -6.74 -47.86 -7.31
CA GLY A 245 -7.98 -47.17 -6.92
C GLY A 245 -8.94 -47.03 -8.10
N THR A 246 -10.24 -47.20 -7.85
CA THR A 246 -11.28 -46.87 -8.84
C THR A 246 -11.34 -45.36 -9.04
N GLY A 247 -11.23 -44.90 -10.29
CA GLY A 247 -11.29 -43.47 -10.61
C GLY A 247 -12.65 -42.86 -10.28
N VAL A 248 -12.67 -41.62 -9.80
CA VAL A 248 -13.88 -40.81 -9.58
C VAL A 248 -14.07 -39.84 -10.74
N THR A 249 -15.30 -39.68 -11.22
CA THR A 249 -15.62 -38.74 -12.30
C THR A 249 -16.37 -37.54 -11.71
N ILE A 250 -15.86 -36.32 -11.95
CA ILE A 250 -16.51 -35.08 -11.54
C ILE A 250 -17.49 -34.68 -12.65
N LEU A 251 -18.78 -34.72 -12.34
CA LEU A 251 -19.85 -34.52 -13.31
C LEU A 251 -20.32 -33.06 -13.39
N GLY A 252 -20.03 -32.24 -12.37
CA GLY A 252 -20.43 -30.84 -12.33
C GLY A 252 -20.10 -30.14 -11.01
N SER A 253 -20.65 -28.93 -10.83
CA SER A 253 -20.43 -28.09 -9.65
C SER A 253 -21.69 -27.36 -9.21
N TYR A 254 -21.85 -27.19 -7.89
CA TYR A 254 -22.93 -26.49 -7.21
C TYR A 254 -22.37 -25.48 -6.20
N LYS A 255 -23.20 -24.50 -5.80
CA LYS A 255 -22.79 -23.53 -4.77
C LYS A 255 -23.01 -24.06 -3.36
N THR A 256 -24.07 -24.83 -3.14
CA THR A 256 -24.40 -25.39 -1.83
C THR A 256 -24.72 -26.88 -1.90
N GLU A 257 -24.57 -27.57 -0.77
CA GLU A 257 -24.91 -28.99 -0.66
C GLU A 257 -26.41 -29.23 -0.83
N GLU A 258 -27.24 -28.27 -0.42
CA GLU A 258 -28.70 -28.30 -0.61
C GLU A 258 -29.09 -28.29 -2.09
N GLU A 259 -28.38 -27.52 -2.93
CA GLU A 259 -28.58 -27.52 -4.38
C GLU A 259 -28.21 -28.88 -4.98
N LEU A 260 -27.05 -29.44 -4.60
CA LEU A 260 -26.63 -30.77 -5.01
C LEU A 260 -27.68 -31.83 -4.64
N ASN A 261 -28.15 -31.83 -3.39
CA ASN A 261 -29.15 -32.79 -2.91
C ASN A 261 -30.52 -32.62 -3.57
N ARG A 262 -30.88 -31.39 -3.98
CA ARG A 262 -32.14 -31.13 -4.69
C ARG A 262 -32.10 -31.63 -6.13
N GLU A 263 -31.02 -31.38 -6.85
CA GLU A 263 -30.87 -31.79 -8.25
C GLU A 263 -30.50 -33.28 -8.37
N HIS A 264 -29.74 -33.81 -7.41
CA HIS A 264 -29.28 -35.20 -7.35
C HIS A 264 -29.59 -35.81 -5.98
N PRO A 265 -30.86 -36.14 -5.67
CA PRO A 265 -31.21 -36.77 -4.39
C PRO A 265 -30.64 -38.20 -4.27
N THR A 266 -30.25 -38.82 -5.39
CA THR A 266 -29.58 -40.12 -5.47
C THR A 266 -28.43 -40.07 -6.48
N GLY A 267 -27.39 -40.89 -6.28
CA GLY A 267 -26.27 -41.02 -7.22
C GLY A 267 -25.84 -42.48 -7.43
N ASN A 268 -24.85 -42.68 -8.29
CA ASN A 268 -24.18 -43.96 -8.50
C ASN A 268 -22.77 -43.96 -7.90
N VAL A 269 -22.26 -45.14 -7.53
CA VAL A 269 -20.89 -45.29 -7.03
C VAL A 269 -19.88 -44.76 -8.06
N GLY A 270 -19.00 -43.86 -7.64
CA GLY A 270 -17.96 -43.26 -8.49
C GLY A 270 -18.36 -41.91 -9.11
N GLU A 271 -19.63 -41.51 -8.98
CA GLU A 271 -20.06 -40.15 -9.33
C GLU A 271 -19.65 -39.15 -8.26
N SER A 272 -19.31 -37.95 -8.71
CA SER A 272 -18.93 -36.87 -7.82
C SER A 272 -19.26 -35.49 -8.38
N TYR A 273 -19.46 -34.54 -7.47
CA TYR A 273 -19.75 -33.14 -7.78
C TYR A 273 -18.88 -32.23 -6.90
N LEU A 274 -18.60 -31.03 -7.39
CA LEU A 274 -17.98 -29.98 -6.58
C LEU A 274 -19.04 -29.14 -5.89
N VAL A 275 -18.83 -28.83 -4.61
CA VAL A 275 -19.66 -27.88 -3.86
C VAL A 275 -18.72 -26.94 -3.12
N ASP A 276 -18.71 -25.66 -3.49
CA ASP A 276 -17.83 -24.64 -2.91
C ASP A 276 -16.35 -25.09 -2.81
N GLY A 277 -15.87 -25.75 -3.86
CA GLY A 277 -14.50 -26.29 -3.96
C GLY A 277 -14.26 -27.62 -3.22
N ASN A 278 -15.24 -28.15 -2.50
CA ASN A 278 -15.21 -29.49 -1.89
C ASN A 278 -15.74 -30.55 -2.85
N LEU A 279 -15.07 -31.69 -2.91
CA LEU A 279 -15.53 -32.85 -3.67
C LEU A 279 -16.56 -33.62 -2.84
N TYR A 280 -17.74 -33.84 -3.41
CA TYR A 280 -18.78 -34.69 -2.86
C TYR A 280 -18.88 -35.95 -3.72
N VAL A 281 -18.74 -37.12 -3.10
CA VAL A 281 -18.80 -38.43 -3.77
C VAL A 281 -20.03 -39.19 -3.27
N TRP A 282 -20.75 -39.87 -4.15
CA TRP A 282 -21.90 -40.67 -3.75
C TRP A 282 -21.48 -41.86 -2.88
N ASP A 283 -22.02 -41.96 -1.68
CA ASP A 283 -21.83 -43.11 -0.80
C ASP A 283 -23.08 -43.99 -0.82
N ASN A 284 -22.95 -45.17 -1.44
CA ASN A 284 -24.06 -46.11 -1.59
C ASN A 284 -24.39 -46.88 -0.30
N VAL A 285 -23.56 -46.77 0.75
CA VAL A 285 -23.82 -47.35 2.07
C VAL A 285 -24.74 -46.45 2.89
N SER A 286 -24.45 -45.15 2.90
CA SER A 286 -25.29 -44.15 3.60
C SER A 286 -26.44 -43.64 2.73
N GLY A 287 -26.36 -43.81 1.41
CA GLY A 287 -27.35 -43.28 0.47
C GLY A 287 -27.33 -41.75 0.42
N GLN A 288 -26.17 -41.13 0.64
CA GLN A 288 -25.99 -39.69 0.74
C GLN A 288 -24.71 -39.25 0.01
N TRP A 289 -24.64 -37.98 -0.38
CA TRP A 289 -23.41 -37.37 -0.86
C TRP A 289 -22.45 -37.13 0.30
N LYS A 290 -21.24 -37.67 0.19
CA LYS A 290 -20.20 -37.53 1.21
C LYS A 290 -19.16 -36.51 0.76
N ASN A 291 -18.98 -35.45 1.56
CA ASN A 291 -17.87 -34.52 1.38
C ASN A 291 -16.54 -35.24 1.69
N VAL A 292 -15.64 -35.32 0.72
CA VAL A 292 -14.30 -35.94 0.84
C VAL A 292 -13.17 -34.91 0.84
N GLY A 293 -13.51 -33.63 1.02
CA GLY A 293 -12.57 -32.53 1.22
C GLY A 293 -12.40 -31.61 0.02
N ARG A 294 -11.69 -30.52 0.25
CA ARG A 294 -11.43 -29.47 -0.74
C ARG A 294 -10.41 -29.92 -1.78
N ILE A 295 -10.77 -29.85 -3.05
CA ILE A 295 -9.88 -30.17 -4.18
C ILE A 295 -9.65 -28.99 -5.13
N GLN A 296 -10.33 -27.86 -4.91
CA GLN A 296 -10.07 -26.62 -5.64
C GLN A 296 -8.89 -25.85 -5.02
N GLY A 297 -7.98 -25.40 -5.88
CA GLY A 297 -6.88 -24.53 -5.48
C GLY A 297 -7.34 -23.17 -4.93
N PRO A 298 -6.45 -22.37 -4.33
CA PRO A 298 -6.76 -20.99 -3.98
C PRO A 298 -7.11 -20.18 -5.24
N GLU A 299 -7.86 -19.10 -5.06
CA GLU A 299 -8.08 -18.12 -6.12
C GLU A 299 -6.74 -17.56 -6.62
N GLY A 300 -6.63 -17.32 -7.92
CA GLY A 300 -5.42 -16.70 -8.47
C GLY A 300 -5.21 -15.29 -7.91
N PRO A 301 -3.98 -14.76 -7.94
CA PRO A 301 -3.75 -13.37 -7.55
C PRO A 301 -4.56 -12.43 -8.45
N ALA A 302 -5.05 -11.33 -7.89
CA ALA A 302 -5.71 -10.29 -8.65
C ALA A 302 -4.80 -9.75 -9.77
N GLY A 303 -5.37 -9.45 -10.93
CA GLY A 303 -4.64 -8.81 -12.03
C GLY A 303 -4.09 -7.44 -11.61
N LYS A 304 -2.97 -7.05 -12.21
CA LYS A 304 -2.39 -5.71 -11.98
C LYS A 304 -3.39 -4.64 -12.42
N ALA A 305 -3.67 -3.67 -11.56
CA ALA A 305 -4.55 -2.56 -11.90
C ALA A 305 -3.97 -1.73 -13.05
N ALA A 306 -4.83 -1.29 -13.97
CA ALA A 306 -4.43 -0.36 -15.02
C ALA A 306 -4.06 1.00 -14.40
N THR A 307 -3.05 1.65 -14.94
CA THR A 307 -2.64 2.99 -14.50
C THR A 307 -2.73 3.99 -15.64
N ILE A 308 -3.05 5.24 -15.30
CA ILE A 308 -3.07 6.36 -16.23
C ILE A 308 -2.18 7.47 -15.65
N ARG A 309 -1.31 8.04 -16.49
CA ARG A 309 -0.49 9.20 -16.14
C ARG A 309 -0.52 10.23 -17.25
N ILE A 310 -0.25 11.48 -16.90
CA ILE A 310 0.03 12.52 -17.88
C ILE A 310 1.53 12.48 -18.18
N GLY A 311 1.86 12.46 -19.47
CA GLY A 311 3.23 12.61 -19.94
C GLY A 311 3.56 14.09 -20.05
N THR A 312 3.61 14.58 -21.28
CA THR A 312 3.93 15.96 -21.63
C THR A 312 2.66 16.80 -21.82
N THR A 313 2.82 18.11 -21.62
CA THR A 313 1.84 19.11 -22.04
C THR A 313 2.59 20.22 -22.74
N THR A 314 2.37 20.35 -24.04
CA THR A 314 3.05 21.33 -24.89
C THR A 314 2.06 22.37 -25.38
N THR A 315 2.55 23.60 -25.57
CA THR A 315 1.74 24.66 -26.18
C THR A 315 2.00 24.68 -27.68
N GLY A 316 0.96 24.43 -28.47
CA GLY A 316 0.98 24.48 -29.92
C GLY A 316 0.78 25.89 -30.48
N GLU A 317 0.96 26.04 -31.79
CA GLU A 317 0.71 27.30 -32.51
C GLU A 317 -0.76 27.73 -32.46
N ALA A 318 -1.02 29.03 -32.65
CA ALA A 318 -2.40 29.52 -32.66
C ALA A 318 -3.15 29.02 -33.90
N GLY A 319 -4.42 28.63 -33.72
CA GLY A 319 -5.29 28.15 -34.79
C GLY A 319 -5.10 26.68 -35.18
N THR A 320 -4.24 25.91 -34.49
CA THR A 320 -4.17 24.45 -34.66
C THR A 320 -5.22 23.73 -33.79
N GLU A 321 -5.46 22.45 -34.05
CA GLU A 321 -6.34 21.63 -33.20
C GLU A 321 -5.58 21.11 -31.96
N ALA A 322 -6.29 20.97 -30.85
CA ALA A 322 -5.73 20.29 -29.68
C ALA A 322 -5.63 18.78 -29.94
N SER A 323 -4.54 18.16 -29.48
CA SER A 323 -4.30 16.73 -29.68
C SER A 323 -3.94 16.02 -28.38
N VAL A 324 -4.25 14.72 -28.34
CA VAL A 324 -3.84 13.81 -27.28
C VAL A 324 -3.31 12.52 -27.89
N GLU A 325 -2.13 12.08 -27.46
CA GLU A 325 -1.50 10.84 -27.90
C GLU A 325 -1.23 9.94 -26.68
N ASN A 326 -1.52 8.64 -26.80
CA ASN A 326 -1.11 7.67 -25.78
C ASN A 326 0.26 7.10 -26.14
N SER A 327 1.31 7.54 -25.46
CA SER A 327 2.66 6.99 -25.60
C SER A 327 2.92 5.76 -24.72
N GLY A 328 1.95 5.41 -23.86
CA GLY A 328 2.00 4.25 -22.95
C GLY A 328 1.40 2.96 -23.55
N THR A 329 1.06 2.01 -22.67
CA THR A 329 0.40 0.74 -23.04
C THR A 329 -1.08 0.73 -22.62
N GLU A 330 -1.84 -0.29 -23.01
CA GLU A 330 -3.25 -0.43 -22.61
C GLU A 330 -3.44 -0.58 -21.09
N THR A 331 -2.42 -1.04 -20.37
CA THR A 331 -2.46 -1.23 -18.91
C THR A 331 -1.62 -0.20 -18.15
N GLU A 332 -0.78 0.57 -18.85
CA GLU A 332 0.02 1.66 -18.30
C GLU A 332 -0.02 2.84 -19.29
N ALA A 333 -1.18 3.49 -19.38
CA ALA A 333 -1.41 4.56 -20.35
C ALA A 333 -0.70 5.84 -19.92
N VAL A 334 -0.09 6.52 -20.89
CA VAL A 334 0.58 7.81 -20.72
C VAL A 334 0.06 8.75 -21.78
N PHE A 335 -0.72 9.75 -21.39
CA PHE A 335 -1.32 10.71 -22.32
C PHE A 335 -0.46 11.96 -22.43
N ASP A 336 0.01 12.25 -23.63
CA ASP A 336 0.71 13.45 -24.03
C ASP A 336 -0.29 14.43 -24.67
N PHE A 337 -0.29 15.69 -24.22
CA PHE A 337 -1.21 16.72 -24.69
C PHE A 337 -0.48 17.81 -25.47
N GLU A 338 -1.06 18.22 -26.59
CA GLU A 338 -0.71 19.47 -27.26
C GLU A 338 -1.91 20.42 -27.21
N ILE A 339 -1.72 21.58 -26.58
CA ILE A 339 -2.75 22.60 -26.40
C ILE A 339 -2.36 23.85 -27.19
N PRO A 340 -3.06 24.19 -28.28
CA PRO A 340 -2.83 25.40 -29.07
C PRO A 340 -2.95 26.65 -28.21
N ARG A 341 -2.02 27.61 -28.38
CA ARG A 341 -2.19 28.94 -27.79
C ARG A 341 -3.38 29.67 -28.42
N GLY A 342 -3.98 30.61 -27.69
CA GLY A 342 -4.98 31.50 -28.28
C GLY A 342 -4.39 32.45 -29.33
N ASP A 343 -5.22 32.89 -30.26
CA ASP A 343 -4.87 33.99 -31.17
C ASP A 343 -4.50 35.25 -30.36
N SER A 344 -3.57 36.04 -30.89
CA SER A 344 -3.22 37.32 -30.27
C SER A 344 -4.44 38.25 -30.35
N GLY A 345 -4.78 38.89 -29.23
CA GLY A 345 -5.86 39.88 -29.21
C GLY A 345 -5.48 41.09 -30.06
N GLU A 346 -6.26 41.39 -31.09
CA GLU A 346 -6.09 42.59 -31.89
C GLU A 346 -6.55 43.81 -31.07
N VAL A 347 -5.62 44.71 -30.71
CA VAL A 347 -5.98 45.96 -30.02
C VAL A 347 -6.38 47.00 -31.06
N THR A 348 -7.61 46.90 -31.58
CA THR A 348 -8.20 47.98 -32.39
C THR A 348 -8.71 49.09 -31.47
N GLY A 349 -8.05 50.26 -31.46
CA GLY A 349 -8.55 51.43 -30.72
C GLY A 349 -7.53 52.48 -30.27
N ILE A 350 -6.23 52.28 -30.48
CA ILE A 350 -5.18 53.22 -30.01
C ILE A 350 -4.73 54.25 -31.06
N GLU A 351 -5.28 54.24 -32.28
CA GLU A 351 -4.86 55.18 -33.36
C GLU A 351 -5.41 56.61 -33.23
N GLY A 352 -5.99 57.01 -32.10
CA GLY A 352 -6.70 58.29 -32.00
C GLY A 352 -6.46 59.12 -30.74
N ILE A 353 -5.60 58.70 -29.81
CA ILE A 353 -5.37 59.49 -28.59
C ILE A 353 -4.39 60.62 -28.93
N PRO A 354 -4.81 61.90 -28.97
CA PRO A 354 -3.90 62.99 -29.21
C PRO A 354 -2.92 63.06 -28.04
N ASN A 355 -1.64 63.27 -28.35
CA ASN A 355 -0.54 63.33 -27.36
C ASN A 355 -0.64 64.52 -26.37
N SER A 356 -1.74 65.29 -26.40
CA SER A 356 -1.96 66.47 -25.54
C SER A 356 -2.34 66.12 -24.09
N ASP A 357 -2.80 64.90 -23.83
CA ASP A 357 -3.29 64.51 -22.49
C ASP A 357 -2.18 63.95 -21.58
N ILE A 358 -1.00 63.63 -22.14
CA ILE A 358 0.17 63.13 -21.38
C ILE A 358 0.92 64.28 -20.67
N ASP A 359 0.91 65.50 -21.21
CA ASP A 359 1.66 66.63 -20.65
C ASP A 359 0.99 67.27 -19.41
N SER A 360 -0.23 66.85 -19.03
CA SER A 360 -0.94 67.42 -17.88
C SER A 360 -0.60 66.77 -16.52
N LEU A 361 0.16 65.67 -16.51
CA LEU A 361 0.51 64.92 -15.28
C LEU A 361 1.89 65.28 -14.71
N GLY A 362 2.66 66.16 -15.37
CA GLY A 362 4.01 66.54 -14.97
C GLY A 362 4.16 68.03 -14.67
N GLY A 363 3.42 68.56 -13.70
CA GLY A 363 3.50 70.00 -13.40
C GLY A 363 2.78 70.45 -12.13
N GLY A 364 3.06 69.81 -10.99
CA GLY A 364 2.73 70.33 -9.66
C GLY A 364 4.02 70.71 -8.94
N ALA A 365 4.29 72.01 -8.87
CA ALA A 365 5.39 72.64 -8.13
C ALA A 365 5.19 72.57 -6.61
#